data_AF-A0A426W1Y5-F1
#
_entry.id   AF-A0A426W1Y5-F1
#
_cell.length_a   1.000
_cell.length_b   1.000
_cell.length_c   1.000
_cell.angle_alpha   90.00
_cell.angle_beta   90.00
_cell.angle_gamma   90.00
#
_symmetry.space_group_name_H-M   'P 1'
#
loop_
_entity.id
_entity.type
_entity.pdbx_description
1 polymer ?
#
loop_
_entity_poly.entity_id
_entity_poly.type
_entity_poly.pdbx_seq_one_letter_code
_entity_poly.pdbx_strand_id
1 'polypeptide(L)' 'MSFGDYVYIVVLILFSYMTFVIIKNNFLSKFDEEQRRKDLVDEYEDDYISDKTEDSEDKD' A
#
# COMPACT_ATOMS: atom_id res chain seq x y z
N MET A 1 0.09 -18.39 -34.15
CA MET A 1 -0.89 -17.77 -33.23
C MET A 1 -2.02 -17.20 -34.06
N SER A 2 -3.24 -17.62 -33.75
CA SER A 2 -4.47 -17.07 -34.35
C SER A 2 -4.74 -15.67 -33.81
N PHE A 3 -5.55 -14.87 -34.52
CA PHE A 3 -6.07 -13.59 -34.02
C PHE A 3 -6.71 -13.75 -32.63
N GLY A 4 -7.39 -14.87 -32.40
CA GLY A 4 -7.99 -15.19 -31.10
C GLY A 4 -6.98 -15.36 -29.97
N ASP A 5 -5.76 -15.85 -30.23
CA ASP A 5 -4.73 -16.03 -29.20
C ASP A 5 -4.27 -14.68 -28.66
N TYR A 6 -4.09 -13.69 -29.54
CA TYR A 6 -3.71 -12.33 -29.15
C TYR A 6 -4.79 -11.66 -28.31
N VAL A 7 -6.06 -11.80 -28.71
CA VAL A 7 -7.20 -11.27 -27.93
C VAL A 7 -7.28 -11.95 -26.56
N TYR A 8 -7.09 -13.26 -26.50
CA TYR A 8 -7.11 -14.01 -25.25
C TYR A 8 -6.00 -13.57 -24.29
N ILE A 9 -4.78 -13.34 -24.79
CA ILE A 9 -3.67 -12.82 -23.98
C ILE A 9 -4.01 -11.44 -23.41
N VAL A 10 -4.59 -10.54 -24.21
CA VAL A 10 -5.00 -9.21 -23.74
C VAL A 10 -6.08 -9.30 -22.65
N VAL A 11 -7.07 -10.19 -22.83
CA VAL A 11 -8.12 -10.43 -21.83
C VAL A 11 -7.53 -10.93 -20.51
N LEU A 12 -6.56 -11.84 -20.54
CA LEU A 12 -5.90 -12.33 -19.33
C LEU A 12 -5.14 -11.23 -18.59
N ILE A 13 -4.46 -10.34 -19.32
CA ILE A 13 -3.75 -9.20 -18.72
C ILE A 13 -4.74 -8.25 -18.06
N LEU A 14 -5.84 -7.92 -18.74
CA LEU A 14 -6.88 -7.04 -18.19
C LEU A 14 -7.56 -7.65 -16.96
N PHE A 15 -7.83 -8.95 -16.97
CA PHE A 15 -8.39 -9.68 -15.84
C PHE A 15 -7.45 -9.67 -14.62
N SER A 16 -6.16 -9.97 -14.85
CA SER A 16 -5.12 -9.89 -13.82
C SER A 16 -4.98 -8.46 -13.26
N TYR A 17 -5.03 -7.44 -14.12
CA TYR A 17 -4.97 -6.05 -13.70
C TYR A 17 -6.17 -5.63 -12.85
N MET A 18 -7.39 -5.97 -13.26
CA MET A 18 -8.60 -5.65 -12.48
C MET A 18 -8.56 -6.30 -11.09
N THR A 19 -8.23 -7.59 -11.03
CA THR A 19 -8.11 -8.31 -9.75
C THR A 19 -7.04 -7.70 -8.86
N PHE A 20 -5.87 -7.35 -9.41
CA PHE A 20 -4.82 -6.66 -8.67
C PHE A 20 -5.27 -5.30 -8.15
N VAL A 21 -5.96 -4.49 -8.95
CA VAL A 21 -6.46 -3.16 -8.55
C VAL A 21 -7.46 -3.27 -7.39
N ILE A 22 -8.37 -4.24 -7.43
CA ILE A 22 -9.36 -4.46 -6.35
C ILE A 22 -8.64 -4.79 -5.04
N ILE A 23 -7.71 -5.75 -5.07
CA ILE A 23 -6.94 -6.16 -3.90
C ILE A 23 -6.12 -4.99 -3.38
N LYS A 24 -5.40 -4.29 -4.27
CA LYS A 24 -4.57 -3.13 -3.93
C LYS A 24 -5.41 -2.02 -3.30
N ASN A 25 -6.60 -1.74 -3.82
CA ASN A 25 -7.47 -0.69 -3.28
C ASN A 25 -8.05 -1.08 -1.91
N ASN A 26 -8.45 -2.35 -1.74
CA ASN A 26 -8.88 -2.86 -0.43
C ASN A 26 -7.75 -2.86 0.59
N PHE A 27 -6.53 -3.18 0.16
CA PHE A 27 -5.33 -3.12 0.98
C PHE A 27 -5.02 -1.67 1.36
N LEU A 28 -4.84 -0.77 0.39
CA LEU A 28 -4.55 0.66 0.62
C LEU A 28 -5.58 1.34 1.50
N SER A 29 -6.86 0.96 1.45
CA SER A 29 -7.88 1.52 2.35
C SER A 29 -7.54 1.33 3.84
N LYS A 30 -6.68 0.34 4.18
CA LYS A 30 -6.23 0.05 5.55
C LYS A 30 -4.91 0.72 5.91
N PHE A 31 -4.21 1.31 4.94
CA PHE A 31 -2.93 1.98 5.16
C PHE A 31 -3.07 3.48 4.92
N ASP A 32 -2.38 4.28 5.72
CA ASP A 32 -2.28 5.72 5.50
C ASP A 32 -1.21 6.07 4.47
N GLU A 33 -1.12 7.35 4.09
CA GLU A 33 -0.16 7.86 3.08
C GLU A 33 1.31 7.53 3.42
N GLU A 34 1.62 7.33 4.71
CA GLU A 34 2.92 6.89 5.21
C GLU A 34 3.07 5.36 5.32
N GLN A 35 2.22 4.58 4.64
CA GLN A 35 2.16 3.11 4.70
C GLN A 35 1.93 2.55 6.11
N ARG A 36 1.36 3.36 7.01
CA ARG A 36 1.05 2.96 8.39
C ARG A 36 -0.32 2.31 8.45
N ARG A 37 -0.47 1.24 9.23
CA ARG A 37 -1.76 0.57 9.44
C ARG A 37 -2.64 1.44 10.34
N LYS A 38 -3.80 1.87 9.82
CA LYS A 38 -4.69 2.83 10.52
C LYS A 38 -5.24 2.31 11.85
N ASP A 39 -5.26 1.00 12.04
CA ASP A 39 -5.77 0.31 13.24
C ASP A 39 -4.72 0.14 14.35
N LEU A 40 -3.44 0.34 14.05
CA LEU A 40 -2.33 0.19 15.02
C LEU A 40 -1.69 1.54 15.39
N VAL A 41 -2.24 2.66 14.90
CA VAL A 41 -1.70 4.00 15.18
C VAL A 41 -1.55 4.24 16.68
N ASP A 42 -2.53 3.79 17.50
CA ASP A 42 -2.49 3.95 18.96
C ASP A 42 -1.37 3.16 19.65
N GLU A 43 -0.93 2.01 19.10
CA GLU A 43 0.18 1.21 19.67
C GLU A 43 1.55 1.80 19.29
N TYR A 44 1.60 2.54 18.19
CA TYR A 44 2.81 3.15 17.67
C TYR A 44 2.97 4.61 18.10
N GLU A 45 1.95 5.32 18.59
CA GLU A 45 2.11 6.73 18.99
C GLU A 45 3.18 6.96 20.07
N ASP A 46 3.33 6.04 21.03
CA ASP A 46 4.31 6.18 22.14
C ASP A 46 5.78 6.09 21.65
N ASP A 47 6.09 5.19 20.72
CA ASP A 47 7.43 5.06 20.15
C ASP A 47 7.80 6.27 19.27
N TYR A 48 6.81 6.92 18.64
CA TYR A 48 7.05 8.01 17.70
C TYR A 48 7.25 9.36 18.40
N ILE A 49 6.63 9.57 19.56
CA ILE A 49 6.95 10.75 20.39
C ILE A 49 8.39 10.64 20.89
N SER A 50 8.87 9.43 21.23
CA SER A 50 10.26 9.20 21.64
C SER A 50 11.25 9.56 20.53
N ASP A 51 11.11 8.96 19.34
CA ASP A 51 12.04 9.19 18.21
C ASP A 51 12.04 10.66 17.74
N LYS A 52 10.87 11.32 17.72
CA LYS A 52 10.77 12.71 17.26
C LYS A 52 11.34 13.71 18.27
N THR A 53 11.34 13.36 19.56
CA THR A 53 11.91 14.18 20.63
C THR A 53 13.43 14.03 20.66
N GLU A 54 13.96 12.82 20.51
CA GLU A 54 15.40 12.56 20.41
C GLU A 54 16.05 13.26 19.20
N ASP A 55 15.42 13.21 18.02
CA ASP A 55 15.94 13.83 16.79
C ASP A 55 15.91 15.38 16.82
N SER A 56 15.20 15.95 17.81
CA SER A 56 15.14 17.39 18.07
C SER A 56 16.10 17.88 19.17
N GLU A 57 16.43 17.04 20.15
CA GLU A 57 17.41 17.39 21.20
C GLU A 57 18.86 17.30 20.71
N ASP A 58 19.16 16.43 19.74
CA ASP A 58 20.52 16.28 19.18
C ASP A 58 20.92 17.40 18.18
N LYS A 59 20.04 18.39 17.95
CA LYS A 59 20.25 19.50 17.00
C LYS A 59 20.41 20.88 17.65
N ASP A 60 20.39 20.99 18.98
CA ASP A 60 20.69 22.22 19.75
C ASP A 60 22.05 22.16 20.45
#